data_AF-A0A094C3V7-F1
#
_entry.id   AF-A0A094C3V7-F1
#
_cell.length_a   1.000
_cell.length_b   1.000
_cell.length_c   1.000
_cell.angle_alpha   90.00
_cell.angle_beta   90.00
_cell.angle_gamma   90.00
#
_symmetry.space_group_name_H-M   'P 1'
#
loop_
_entity.id
_entity.type
_entity.pdbx_description
1 polymer ?
#
loop_
_entity_poly.entity_id
_entity_poly.type
_entity_poly.pdbx_seq_one_letter_code
_entity_poly.pdbx_strand_id
1 'polypeptide(L)'
;MAAPTRSAIITGGTINLGYHAALEIARQHPDWLVVLCSRSNREHAAESINKTLKQTNTIFLPLDLSDTKKVRAFATEWSSKSRPPIQALLLNAALQFPNEMVLTPEGIESTFAISHVGHALLFHLLVPYLAPNARIVVTSSGTHDPTMKSGLPDANYVSAEQLAHPPPAISKEAGTQHYTNSKLANIMWTYALHQRLHERVAECGLTVNAFDPGLMPGSGLAREYGPVFRFAWHKVMPKMTPVLRVLFTPNIHKPSESGALLARCAISDKLAGVSGKYFEGEKEIKSSSASYDEKKWDDLWEWTVKYCAQDETEVARFVAFN
;
A
#
# COMPACT_ATOMS: atom_id res chain seq x y z
N MET A 1 -26.64 -16.84 1.83
CA MET A 1 -25.22 -17.10 2.12
C MET A 1 -25.00 -16.93 3.61
N ALA A 2 -24.10 -17.70 4.22
CA ALA A 2 -23.73 -17.49 5.62
C ALA A 2 -23.12 -16.10 5.81
N ALA A 3 -23.25 -15.53 7.01
CA ALA A 3 -22.62 -14.25 7.33
C ALA A 3 -21.09 -14.37 7.21
N PRO A 4 -20.38 -13.34 6.69
CA PRO A 4 -18.94 -13.41 6.54
C PRO A 4 -18.19 -13.63 7.87
N THR A 5 -17.12 -14.43 7.84
CA THR A 5 -16.36 -14.85 9.04
C THR A 5 -15.11 -13.97 9.31
N ARG A 6 -14.59 -13.37 8.24
CA ARG A 6 -13.41 -12.50 8.19
C ARG A 6 -13.62 -11.38 7.19
N SER A 7 -12.73 -10.40 7.19
CA SER A 7 -12.66 -9.38 6.15
C SER A 7 -11.26 -9.18 5.57
N ALA A 8 -11.22 -8.67 4.34
CA ALA A 8 -10.04 -8.11 3.70
C ALA A 8 -10.31 -6.66 3.30
N ILE A 9 -9.39 -5.76 3.65
CA ILE A 9 -9.46 -4.34 3.26
C ILE A 9 -8.35 -4.05 2.26
N ILE A 10 -8.69 -3.43 1.13
CA ILE A 10 -7.75 -3.10 0.06
C ILE A 10 -7.85 -1.60 -0.25
N THR A 11 -6.82 -0.84 0.11
CA THR A 11 -6.71 0.56 -0.32
C THR A 11 -6.33 0.63 -1.80
N GLY A 12 -6.94 1.55 -2.54
CA GLY A 12 -6.79 1.62 -4.00
C GLY A 12 -7.42 0.42 -4.72
N GLY A 13 -8.40 -0.25 -4.09
CA GLY A 13 -9.02 -1.48 -4.57
C GLY A 13 -9.96 -1.34 -5.78
N THR A 14 -10.23 -0.13 -6.27
CA THR A 14 -11.24 0.08 -7.32
C THR A 14 -10.71 -0.04 -8.75
N ILE A 15 -9.38 -0.08 -8.95
CA ILE A 15 -8.76 -0.17 -10.27
C ILE A 15 -7.48 -1.01 -10.27
N ASN A 16 -7.10 -1.54 -11.44
CA ASN A 16 -5.80 -2.18 -11.71
C ASN A 16 -5.39 -3.21 -10.65
N LEU A 17 -4.18 -3.07 -10.07
CA LEU A 17 -3.59 -3.99 -9.09
C LEU A 17 -4.54 -4.31 -7.94
N GLY A 18 -5.10 -3.28 -7.29
CA GLY A 18 -5.98 -3.45 -6.15
C GLY A 18 -7.31 -4.13 -6.51
N TYR A 19 -7.88 -3.80 -7.68
CA TYR A 19 -9.08 -4.47 -8.18
C TYR A 19 -8.85 -5.96 -8.41
N HIS A 20 -7.75 -6.31 -9.08
CA HIS A 20 -7.44 -7.71 -9.37
C HIS A 20 -7.05 -8.50 -8.11
N ALA A 21 -6.39 -7.88 -7.14
CA ALA A 21 -6.14 -8.50 -5.85
C ALA A 21 -7.45 -8.78 -5.09
N ALA A 22 -8.36 -7.81 -5.04
CA ALA A 22 -9.65 -7.99 -4.39
C ALA A 22 -10.52 -9.05 -5.10
N LEU A 23 -10.52 -9.07 -6.43
CA LEU A 23 -11.20 -10.10 -7.22
C LEU A 23 -10.67 -11.50 -6.89
N GLU A 24 -9.36 -11.64 -6.72
CA GLU A 24 -8.74 -12.93 -6.39
C GLU A 24 -9.06 -13.36 -4.95
N ILE A 25 -9.01 -12.43 -3.99
CA ILE A 25 -9.40 -12.70 -2.59
C ILE A 25 -10.87 -13.11 -2.52
N ALA A 26 -11.78 -12.38 -3.17
CA ALA A 26 -13.22 -12.71 -3.17
C ALA A 26 -13.51 -14.08 -3.83
N ARG A 27 -12.72 -14.46 -4.84
CA ARG A 27 -12.82 -15.76 -5.51
C ARG A 27 -12.38 -16.90 -4.60
N GLN A 28 -11.25 -16.75 -3.89
CA GLN A 28 -10.70 -17.81 -3.03
C GLN A 28 -11.39 -17.89 -1.67
N HIS A 29 -11.89 -16.76 -1.15
CA HIS A 29 -12.57 -16.65 0.14
C HIS A 29 -13.98 -16.08 -0.01
N PRO A 30 -14.95 -16.88 -0.52
CA PRO A 30 -16.35 -16.46 -0.66
C PRO A 30 -17.04 -16.13 0.68
N ASP A 31 -16.47 -16.60 1.79
CA ASP A 31 -16.95 -16.38 3.15
C ASP A 31 -16.34 -15.12 3.81
N TRP A 32 -15.49 -14.37 3.10
CA TRP A 32 -14.92 -13.12 3.61
C TRP A 32 -15.66 -11.91 3.06
N LEU A 33 -15.76 -10.85 3.87
CA LEU A 33 -16.14 -9.52 3.41
C LEU A 33 -14.92 -8.84 2.76
N VAL A 34 -14.98 -8.56 1.47
CA VAL A 34 -13.94 -7.83 0.74
C VAL A 34 -14.31 -6.36 0.60
N VAL A 35 -13.45 -5.46 1.07
CA VAL A 35 -13.74 -4.03 1.15
C VAL A 35 -12.76 -3.27 0.26
N LEU A 36 -13.29 -2.65 -0.79
CA LEU A 36 -12.53 -1.78 -1.68
C LEU A 36 -12.56 -0.35 -1.16
N CYS A 37 -11.40 0.22 -0.86
CA CYS A 37 -11.28 1.56 -0.33
C CYS A 37 -10.62 2.49 -1.34
N SER A 38 -11.30 3.58 -1.73
CA SER A 38 -10.69 4.68 -2.51
C SER A 38 -11.57 5.92 -2.49
N ARG A 39 -11.09 7.03 -3.06
CA ARG A 39 -11.85 8.29 -3.15
C ARG A 39 -13.13 8.18 -3.98
N SER A 40 -13.18 7.25 -4.93
CA SER A 40 -14.34 7.08 -5.81
C SER A 40 -14.54 5.63 -6.23
N ASN A 41 -15.81 5.19 -6.27
CA ASN A 41 -16.18 3.86 -6.77
C ASN A 41 -16.17 3.83 -8.30
N ARG A 42 -14.97 3.95 -8.90
CA ARG A 42 -14.82 3.90 -10.35
C ARG A 42 -15.39 2.59 -10.89
N GLU A 43 -16.17 2.69 -11.95
CA GLU A 43 -16.74 1.54 -12.69
C GLU A 43 -17.59 0.59 -11.84
N HIS A 44 -18.06 1.02 -10.66
CA HIS A 44 -18.79 0.17 -9.73
C HIS A 44 -18.00 -1.12 -9.44
N ALA A 45 -16.75 -0.96 -9.02
CA ALA A 45 -15.76 -2.04 -8.94
C ALA A 45 -16.23 -3.22 -8.06
N ALA A 46 -16.85 -2.92 -6.91
CA ALA A 46 -17.36 -3.95 -6.00
C ALA A 46 -18.52 -4.72 -6.65
N GLU A 47 -19.44 -4.01 -7.29
CA GLU A 47 -20.57 -4.58 -8.03
C GLU A 47 -20.10 -5.43 -9.21
N SER A 48 -19.04 -4.99 -9.90
CA SER A 48 -18.40 -5.72 -10.99
C SER A 48 -17.78 -7.04 -10.53
N ILE A 49 -17.07 -7.05 -9.40
CA ILE A 49 -16.54 -8.28 -8.79
C ILE A 49 -17.67 -9.22 -8.40
N ASN A 50 -18.67 -8.71 -7.67
CA ASN A 50 -19.85 -9.46 -7.25
C ASN A 50 -20.59 -10.09 -8.46
N LYS A 51 -20.79 -9.33 -9.55
CA LYS A 51 -21.40 -9.83 -10.79
C LYS A 51 -20.55 -10.92 -11.45
N THR A 52 -19.24 -10.72 -11.50
CA THR A 52 -18.30 -11.66 -12.13
C THR A 52 -18.26 -12.99 -11.38
N LEU A 53 -18.26 -12.95 -10.05
CA LEU A 53 -18.17 -14.14 -9.19
C LEU A 53 -19.54 -14.71 -8.79
N LYS A 54 -20.64 -14.03 -9.12
CA LYS A 54 -22.00 -14.34 -8.66
C LYS A 54 -22.09 -14.38 -7.13
N GLN A 55 -21.49 -13.37 -6.49
CA GLN A 55 -21.39 -13.20 -5.04
C GLN A 55 -21.95 -11.83 -4.62
N THR A 56 -22.03 -11.58 -3.31
CA THR A 56 -22.43 -10.28 -2.73
C THR A 56 -21.53 -9.88 -1.55
N ASN A 57 -20.32 -10.42 -1.49
CA ASN A 57 -19.40 -10.28 -0.37
C ASN A 57 -18.36 -9.17 -0.57
N THR A 58 -18.39 -8.48 -1.72
CA THR A 58 -17.53 -7.33 -1.97
C THR A 58 -18.31 -6.02 -1.82
N ILE A 59 -17.77 -5.04 -1.08
CA ILE A 59 -18.36 -3.71 -0.92
C ILE A 59 -17.34 -2.61 -1.20
N PHE A 60 -17.82 -1.41 -1.52
CA PHE A 60 -17.01 -0.21 -1.63
C PHE A 60 -17.22 0.67 -0.40
N LEU A 61 -16.14 1.19 0.17
CA LEU A 61 -16.17 2.25 1.19
C LEU A 61 -15.27 3.42 0.75
N PRO A 62 -15.74 4.67 0.85
CA PRO A 62 -14.94 5.82 0.48
C PRO A 62 -13.77 6.03 1.46
N LEU A 63 -12.58 6.24 0.92
CA LEU A 63 -11.39 6.54 1.71
C LEU A 63 -10.47 7.48 0.92
N ASP A 64 -10.16 8.61 1.54
CA ASP A 64 -9.09 9.50 1.09
C ASP A 64 -7.92 9.42 2.06
N LEU A 65 -6.76 8.96 1.57
CA LEU A 65 -5.55 8.80 2.37
C LEU A 65 -4.74 10.10 2.48
N SER A 66 -5.05 11.12 1.66
CA SER A 66 -4.39 12.43 1.76
C SER A 66 -4.97 13.34 2.83
N ASP A 67 -6.03 12.91 3.54
CA ASP A 67 -6.73 13.71 4.55
C ASP A 67 -6.94 12.83 5.80
N THR A 68 -6.26 13.20 6.88
CA THR A 68 -6.27 12.41 8.12
C THR A 68 -7.67 12.33 8.76
N LYS A 69 -8.50 13.36 8.56
CA LYS A 69 -9.88 13.38 9.05
C LYS A 69 -10.74 12.37 8.29
N LYS A 70 -10.49 12.18 7.00
CA LYS A 70 -11.17 11.16 6.18
C LYS A 70 -10.76 9.75 6.57
N VAL A 71 -9.48 9.52 6.88
CA VAL A 71 -9.00 8.23 7.41
C VAL A 71 -9.65 7.91 8.77
N ARG A 72 -9.73 8.89 9.67
CA ARG A 72 -10.43 8.74 10.95
C ARG A 72 -11.93 8.48 10.78
N ALA A 73 -12.59 9.23 9.89
CA ALA A 73 -14.00 9.00 9.58
C ALA A 73 -14.25 7.59 9.04
N PHE A 74 -13.35 7.06 8.20
CA PHE A 74 -13.41 5.67 7.74
C PHE A 74 -13.30 4.69 8.92
N ALA A 75 -12.37 4.89 9.86
CA ALA A 75 -12.24 4.01 11.02
C ALA A 75 -13.46 4.06 11.95
N THR A 76 -14.05 5.25 12.15
CA THR A 76 -15.32 5.42 12.88
C THR A 76 -16.47 4.72 12.16
N GLU A 77 -16.55 4.85 10.84
CA GLU A 77 -17.55 4.12 10.06
C GLU A 77 -17.34 2.61 10.17
N TRP A 78 -16.08 2.15 10.12
CA TRP A 78 -15.69 0.75 10.31
C TRP A 78 -16.25 0.20 11.62
N SER A 79 -15.95 0.87 12.74
CA SER A 79 -16.31 0.46 14.09
C SER A 79 -17.80 0.58 14.41
N SER A 80 -18.51 1.51 13.75
CA SER A 80 -19.96 1.69 13.92
C SER A 80 -20.82 0.53 13.42
N LYS A 81 -20.21 -0.43 12.69
CA LYS A 81 -20.90 -1.60 12.15
C LYS A 81 -20.26 -2.86 12.69
N SER A 82 -21.07 -3.88 12.97
CA SER A 82 -20.58 -5.22 13.33
C SER A 82 -19.99 -5.94 12.12
N ARG A 83 -18.81 -5.50 11.65
CA ARG A 83 -18.05 -6.12 10.56
C ARG A 83 -17.19 -7.27 11.11
N PRO A 84 -16.94 -8.32 10.30
CA PRO A 84 -16.09 -9.42 10.73
C PRO A 84 -14.62 -8.97 10.90
N PRO A 85 -13.83 -9.62 11.78
CA PRO A 85 -12.43 -9.28 12.02
C PRO A 85 -11.59 -9.24 10.73
N ILE A 86 -10.66 -8.30 10.66
CA ILE A 86 -9.82 -8.06 9.49
C ILE A 86 -8.70 -9.10 9.46
N GLN A 87 -8.77 -10.05 8.53
CA GLN A 87 -7.72 -11.05 8.32
C GLN A 87 -6.61 -10.56 7.40
N ALA A 88 -6.93 -9.65 6.48
CA ALA A 88 -5.98 -9.10 5.51
C ALA A 88 -6.15 -7.59 5.35
N LEU A 89 -5.05 -6.86 5.47
CA LEU A 89 -4.99 -5.41 5.26
C LEU A 89 -3.94 -5.10 4.18
N LEU A 90 -4.40 -4.74 2.98
CA LEU A 90 -3.55 -4.41 1.84
C LEU A 90 -3.44 -2.89 1.72
N LEU A 91 -2.31 -2.37 2.20
CA LEU A 91 -1.93 -0.95 2.12
C LEU A 91 -1.31 -0.69 0.74
N ASN A 92 -2.17 -0.65 -0.27
CA ASN A 92 -1.79 -0.70 -1.68
C ASN A 92 -1.88 0.65 -2.42
N ALA A 93 -2.76 1.55 -1.99
CA ALA A 93 -2.95 2.83 -2.67
C ALA A 93 -1.66 3.66 -2.74
N ALA A 94 -1.34 4.14 -3.94
CA ALA A 94 -0.28 5.13 -4.14
C ALA A 94 -0.68 6.06 -5.28
N LEU A 95 -0.20 7.30 -5.20
CA LEU A 95 -0.23 8.26 -6.29
C LEU A 95 1.19 8.72 -6.58
N GLN A 96 1.41 9.17 -7.81
CA GLN A 96 2.65 9.79 -8.23
C GLN A 96 2.27 11.08 -8.95
N PHE A 97 2.89 12.19 -8.53
CA PHE A 97 2.77 13.49 -9.18
C PHE A 97 4.10 13.79 -9.88
N PRO A 98 4.27 13.43 -11.16
CA PRO A 98 5.60 13.43 -11.78
C PRO A 98 6.15 14.83 -12.08
N ASN A 99 5.27 15.83 -12.26
CA ASN A 99 5.65 17.14 -12.81
C ASN A 99 5.82 18.23 -11.74
N GLU A 100 5.21 18.07 -10.57
CA GLU A 100 5.22 19.09 -9.52
C GLU A 100 5.06 18.46 -8.14
N MET A 101 5.55 19.15 -7.12
CA MET A 101 5.28 18.84 -5.72
C MET A 101 3.85 19.29 -5.38
N VAL A 102 3.04 18.35 -4.90
CA VAL A 102 1.66 18.61 -4.47
C VAL A 102 1.58 18.45 -2.96
N LEU A 103 0.97 19.41 -2.27
CA LEU A 103 0.76 19.33 -0.82
C LEU A 103 -0.66 18.88 -0.48
N THR A 104 -0.81 18.14 0.61
CA THR A 104 -2.12 17.81 1.19
C THR A 104 -2.75 19.04 1.85
N PRO A 105 -4.04 19.00 2.23
CA PRO A 105 -4.67 20.06 3.02
C PRO A 105 -3.92 20.37 4.33
N GLU A 106 -3.25 19.38 4.91
CA GLU A 106 -2.42 19.48 6.11
C GLU A 106 -0.97 19.94 5.84
N GLY A 107 -0.62 20.22 4.59
CA GLY A 107 0.64 20.87 4.23
C GLY A 107 1.86 19.94 4.10
N ILE A 108 1.66 18.62 4.02
CA ILE A 108 2.74 17.65 3.77
C ILE A 108 2.74 17.19 2.31
N GLU A 109 3.88 16.71 1.81
CA GLU A 109 4.02 16.20 0.44
C GLU A 109 3.07 15.02 0.19
N SER A 110 2.27 15.12 -0.87
CA SER A 110 1.12 14.25 -1.11
C SER A 110 1.48 12.80 -1.42
N THR A 111 2.62 12.54 -2.06
CA THR A 111 3.07 11.18 -2.37
C THR A 111 3.42 10.43 -1.10
N PHE A 112 4.17 11.07 -0.19
CA PHE A 112 4.49 10.57 1.14
C PHE A 112 3.22 10.45 2.01
N ALA A 113 2.36 11.47 2.02
CA ALA A 113 1.12 11.46 2.77
C ALA A 113 0.23 10.27 2.40
N ILE A 114 0.02 10.03 1.10
CA ILE A 114 -0.88 8.98 0.62
C ILE A 114 -0.25 7.59 0.74
N SER A 115 1.01 7.45 0.33
CA SER A 115 1.66 6.13 0.24
C SER A 115 2.08 5.59 1.60
N HIS A 116 2.34 6.48 2.57
CA HIS A 116 2.88 6.16 3.89
C HIS A 116 1.99 6.67 5.04
N VAL A 117 1.87 7.99 5.25
CA VAL A 117 1.24 8.55 6.46
C VAL A 117 -0.22 8.13 6.64
N GLY A 118 -1.03 8.27 5.60
CA GLY A 118 -2.44 7.87 5.62
C GLY A 118 -2.61 6.36 5.82
N HIS A 119 -1.69 5.56 5.29
CA HIS A 119 -1.67 4.11 5.49
C HIS A 119 -1.28 3.72 6.92
N ALA A 120 -0.27 4.38 7.50
CA ALA A 120 0.14 4.16 8.88
C ALA A 120 -0.99 4.55 9.85
N LEU A 121 -1.64 5.70 9.64
CA LEU A 121 -2.81 6.10 10.42
C LEU A 121 -3.94 5.08 10.28
N LEU A 122 -4.26 4.65 9.06
CA LEU A 122 -5.29 3.64 8.81
C LEU A 122 -4.97 2.34 9.55
N PHE A 123 -3.73 1.86 9.46
CA PHE A 123 -3.28 0.67 10.17
C PHE A 123 -3.52 0.82 11.67
N HIS A 124 -2.98 1.86 12.30
CA HIS A 124 -3.10 2.05 13.75
C HIS A 124 -4.56 2.14 14.23
N LEU A 125 -5.42 2.84 13.48
CA LEU A 125 -6.84 2.94 13.82
C LEU A 125 -7.60 1.62 13.64
N LEU A 126 -7.10 0.72 12.79
CA LEU A 126 -7.71 -0.59 12.53
C LEU A 126 -7.15 -1.73 13.37
N VAL A 127 -6.03 -1.53 14.08
CA VAL A 127 -5.40 -2.54 14.94
C VAL A 127 -6.41 -3.25 15.86
N PRO A 128 -7.32 -2.54 16.57
CA PRO A 128 -8.29 -3.21 17.46
C PRO A 128 -9.28 -4.16 16.76
N TYR A 129 -9.38 -4.10 15.42
CA TYR A 129 -10.30 -4.89 14.62
C TYR A 129 -9.59 -5.97 13.79
N LEU A 130 -8.27 -6.11 13.92
CA LEU A 130 -7.51 -7.16 13.28
C LEU A 130 -7.86 -8.53 13.89
N ALA A 131 -7.95 -9.54 13.04
CA ALA A 131 -8.05 -10.93 13.48
C ALA A 131 -6.70 -11.41 14.05
N PRO A 132 -6.69 -12.44 14.92
CA PRO A 132 -5.47 -13.19 15.18
C PRO A 132 -4.84 -13.68 13.88
N ASN A 133 -3.52 -13.62 13.79
CA ASN A 133 -2.74 -13.94 12.59
C ASN A 133 -3.08 -13.09 11.36
N ALA A 134 -3.62 -11.88 11.53
CA ALA A 134 -3.90 -10.99 10.42
C ALA A 134 -2.61 -10.62 9.66
N ARG A 135 -2.76 -10.47 8.35
CA ARG A 135 -1.66 -10.19 7.43
C ARG A 135 -1.78 -8.79 6.85
N ILE A 136 -0.74 -8.00 7.09
CA ILE A 136 -0.57 -6.67 6.53
C ILE A 136 0.38 -6.78 5.34
N VAL A 137 -0.03 -6.23 4.19
CA VAL A 137 0.82 -6.16 3.01
C VAL A 137 0.95 -4.71 2.57
N VAL A 138 2.18 -4.22 2.53
CA VAL A 138 2.51 -2.84 2.12
C VAL A 138 3.03 -2.85 0.69
N THR A 139 2.35 -2.16 -0.23
CA THR A 139 2.80 -2.08 -1.62
C THR A 139 3.96 -1.08 -1.73
N SER A 140 5.13 -1.59 -2.09
CA SER A 140 6.31 -0.80 -2.43
C SER A 140 6.61 -0.87 -3.95
N SER A 141 7.86 -0.68 -4.35
CA SER A 141 8.37 -0.83 -5.71
C SER A 141 9.90 -0.91 -5.70
N GLY A 142 10.50 -1.63 -6.64
CA GLY A 142 11.95 -1.69 -6.84
C GLY A 142 12.61 -0.34 -7.12
N THR A 143 11.84 0.72 -7.39
CA THR A 143 12.34 2.09 -7.52
C THR A 143 12.96 2.64 -6.22
N HIS A 144 12.73 1.98 -5.07
CA HIS A 144 13.42 2.29 -3.82
C HIS A 144 14.91 1.88 -3.81
N ASP A 145 15.33 1.02 -4.75
CA ASP A 145 16.68 0.48 -4.83
C ASP A 145 17.44 1.07 -6.02
N PRO A 146 18.49 1.89 -5.78
CA PRO A 146 19.36 2.42 -6.82
C PRO A 146 19.96 1.37 -7.76
N THR A 147 20.19 0.15 -7.25
CA THR A 147 20.80 -0.94 -8.04
C THR A 147 19.88 -1.47 -9.14
N MET A 148 18.56 -1.26 -9.01
CA MET A 148 17.55 -1.69 -9.99
C MET A 148 17.56 -0.83 -11.27
N LYS A 149 18.23 0.34 -11.26
CA LYS A 149 18.34 1.25 -12.41
C LYS A 149 16.99 1.49 -13.10
N SER A 150 15.99 1.85 -12.30
CA SER A 150 14.60 1.99 -12.74
C SER A 150 14.34 3.10 -13.77
N GLY A 151 15.33 3.96 -14.04
CA GLY A 151 15.17 5.17 -14.84
C GLY A 151 14.54 6.34 -14.07
N LEU A 152 14.23 6.15 -12.79
CA LEU A 152 13.85 7.21 -11.85
C LEU A 152 15.05 7.63 -10.99
N PRO A 153 15.01 8.82 -10.36
CA PRO A 153 16.01 9.22 -9.38
C PRO A 153 16.13 8.22 -8.23
N ASP A 154 17.37 7.99 -7.79
CA ASP A 154 17.67 7.11 -6.66
C ASP A 154 16.97 7.60 -5.40
N ALA A 155 16.37 6.68 -4.64
CA ALA A 155 15.75 7.03 -3.37
C ALA A 155 16.78 7.63 -2.40
N ASN A 156 16.45 8.79 -1.85
CA ASN A 156 17.28 9.54 -0.92
C ASN A 156 16.47 9.89 0.33
N TYR A 157 16.62 9.07 1.38
CA TYR A 157 16.01 9.31 2.68
C TYR A 157 17.00 10.00 3.62
N VAL A 158 16.65 11.22 4.03
CA VAL A 158 17.36 12.00 5.05
C VAL A 158 16.63 11.90 6.39
N SER A 159 15.36 12.30 6.43
CA SER A 159 14.46 12.13 7.58
C SER A 159 13.00 12.14 7.13
N ALA A 160 12.09 11.67 7.99
CA ALA A 160 10.65 11.73 7.74
C ALA A 160 10.14 13.17 7.62
N GLU A 161 10.69 14.09 8.42
CA GLU A 161 10.39 15.52 8.33
C GLU A 161 10.70 16.08 6.93
N GLN A 162 11.81 15.68 6.31
CA GLN A 162 12.13 16.13 4.95
C GLN A 162 11.30 15.43 3.87
N LEU A 163 10.74 14.25 4.13
CA LEU A 163 9.75 13.67 3.22
C LEU A 163 8.42 14.40 3.30
N ALA A 164 7.99 14.78 4.51
CA ALA A 164 6.76 15.50 4.76
C ALA A 164 6.85 16.97 4.28
N HIS A 165 7.97 17.62 4.56
CA HIS A 165 8.25 19.01 4.22
C HIS A 165 9.56 19.12 3.44
N PRO A 166 9.57 18.75 2.14
CA PRO A 166 10.78 18.77 1.33
C PRO A 166 11.42 20.17 1.27
N PRO A 167 12.73 20.30 1.54
CA PRO A 167 13.42 21.57 1.45
C PRO A 167 13.45 22.09 0.00
N PRO A 168 13.65 23.41 -0.23
CA PRO A 168 13.60 24.01 -1.56
C PRO A 168 14.53 23.39 -2.63
N ALA A 169 15.62 22.74 -2.20
CA ALA A 169 16.53 22.03 -3.09
C ALA A 169 15.91 20.75 -3.67
N ILE A 170 15.10 20.05 -2.85
CA ILE A 170 14.41 18.80 -3.19
C ILE A 170 13.03 19.10 -3.79
N SER A 171 12.35 20.17 -3.35
CA SER A 171 11.04 20.57 -3.88
C SER A 171 11.08 21.01 -5.36
N LYS A 172 12.28 21.29 -5.89
CA LYS A 172 12.53 21.61 -7.31
C LYS A 172 12.89 20.36 -8.13
N GLU A 173 13.12 19.22 -7.48
CA GLU A 173 13.33 17.94 -8.15
C GLU A 173 11.99 17.44 -8.72
N ALA A 174 12.06 16.68 -9.81
CA ALA A 174 10.86 16.09 -10.40
C ALA A 174 10.16 15.19 -9.37
N GLY A 175 8.83 15.24 -9.27
CA GLY A 175 8.08 14.48 -8.24
C GLY A 175 8.21 12.95 -8.34
N THR A 176 8.95 12.47 -9.33
CA THR A 176 9.55 11.13 -9.35
C THR A 176 10.46 10.84 -8.14
N GLN A 177 11.18 11.82 -7.58
CA GLN A 177 11.99 11.62 -6.37
C GLN A 177 11.12 11.36 -5.14
N HIS A 178 10.04 12.13 -4.96
CA HIS A 178 9.09 11.91 -3.85
C HIS A 178 8.50 10.50 -3.92
N TYR A 179 8.23 10.01 -5.13
CA TYR A 179 7.80 8.64 -5.34
C TYR A 179 8.86 7.62 -4.90
N THR A 180 10.09 7.68 -5.39
CA THR A 180 11.13 6.69 -5.00
C THR A 180 11.43 6.74 -3.50
N ASN A 181 11.44 7.93 -2.89
CA ASN A 181 11.57 8.11 -1.44
C ASN A 181 10.43 7.46 -0.66
N SER A 182 9.17 7.66 -1.09
CA SER A 182 8.01 7.03 -0.45
C SER A 182 8.05 5.49 -0.55
N LYS A 183 8.61 4.94 -1.62
CA LYS A 183 8.76 3.48 -1.77
C LYS A 183 9.82 2.94 -0.83
N LEU A 184 10.90 3.69 -0.62
CA LEU A 184 11.87 3.37 0.43
C LEU A 184 11.24 3.46 1.83
N ALA A 185 10.45 4.50 2.10
CA ALA A 185 9.71 4.63 3.36
C ALA A 185 8.78 3.44 3.63
N ASN A 186 8.07 2.95 2.61
CA ASN A 186 7.21 1.76 2.76
C ASN A 186 7.99 0.49 3.12
N ILE A 187 9.20 0.29 2.57
CA ILE A 187 10.06 -0.84 2.97
C ILE A 187 10.53 -0.67 4.41
N MET A 188 11.07 0.50 4.76
CA MET A 188 11.56 0.77 6.12
C MET A 188 10.45 0.64 7.15
N TRP A 189 9.25 1.16 6.86
CA TRP A 189 8.07 0.99 7.71
C TRP A 189 7.68 -0.47 7.88
N THR A 190 7.77 -1.29 6.84
CA THR A 190 7.51 -2.74 6.92
C THR A 190 8.44 -3.40 7.94
N TYR A 191 9.74 -3.08 7.91
CA TYR A 191 10.72 -3.63 8.84
C TYR A 191 10.55 -3.09 10.27
N ALA A 192 10.35 -1.78 10.41
CA ALA A 192 10.07 -1.13 11.69
C ALA A 192 8.83 -1.72 12.37
N LEU A 193 7.75 -1.91 11.59
CA LEU A 193 6.50 -2.48 12.07
C LEU A 193 6.67 -3.96 12.41
N HIS A 194 7.37 -4.74 11.59
CA HIS A 194 7.67 -6.14 11.89
C HIS A 194 8.36 -6.30 13.24
N GLN A 195 9.44 -5.53 13.47
CA GLN A 195 10.19 -5.55 14.73
C GLN A 195 9.27 -5.23 15.91
N ARG A 196 8.50 -4.15 15.83
CA ARG A 196 7.63 -3.71 16.93
C ARG A 196 6.47 -4.65 17.19
N LEU A 197 5.87 -5.25 16.16
CA LEU A 197 4.84 -6.28 16.34
C LEU A 197 5.41 -7.50 17.07
N HIS A 198 6.60 -7.95 16.68
CA HIS A 198 7.29 -9.07 17.33
C HIS A 198 7.68 -8.75 18.78
N GLU A 199 8.09 -7.53 19.08
CA GLU A 199 8.49 -7.14 20.44
C GLU A 199 7.30 -6.93 21.39
N ARG A 200 6.14 -6.52 20.87
CA ARG A 200 5.05 -5.98 21.71
C ARG A 200 3.79 -6.83 21.74
N VAL A 201 3.49 -7.55 20.66
CA VAL A 201 2.22 -8.29 20.47
C VAL A 201 2.46 -9.60 19.69
N ALA A 202 3.56 -10.30 19.97
CA ALA A 202 3.93 -11.54 19.28
C ALA A 202 2.82 -12.62 19.36
N GLU A 203 2.10 -12.66 20.48
CA GLU A 203 0.99 -13.58 20.74
C GLU A 203 -0.20 -13.39 19.78
N CYS A 204 -0.35 -12.20 19.21
CA CYS A 204 -1.38 -11.92 18.21
C CYS A 204 -1.05 -12.54 16.84
N GLY A 205 0.20 -12.95 16.61
CA GLY A 205 0.65 -13.58 15.36
C GLY A 205 0.58 -12.67 14.13
N LEU A 206 0.52 -11.34 14.33
CA LEU A 206 0.40 -10.38 13.24
C LEU A 206 1.65 -10.40 12.36
N THR A 207 1.44 -10.42 11.04
CA THR A 207 2.55 -10.39 10.07
C THR A 207 2.46 -9.16 9.19
N VAL A 208 3.61 -8.56 8.84
CA VAL A 208 3.69 -7.49 7.86
C VAL A 208 4.76 -7.80 6.82
N ASN A 209 4.43 -7.68 5.54
CA ASN A 209 5.39 -7.85 4.44
C ASN A 209 5.23 -6.73 3.40
N ALA A 210 6.32 -6.45 2.69
CA ALA A 210 6.32 -5.54 1.56
C ALA A 210 6.17 -6.31 0.24
N PHE A 211 5.52 -5.70 -0.74
CA PHE A 211 5.32 -6.29 -2.07
C PHE A 211 5.69 -5.31 -3.18
N ASP A 212 6.50 -5.75 -4.14
CA ASP A 212 6.72 -5.08 -5.41
C ASP A 212 5.84 -5.70 -6.51
N PRO A 213 4.88 -4.92 -7.05
CA PRO A 213 4.04 -5.41 -8.13
C PRO A 213 4.75 -5.44 -9.50
N GLY A 214 5.98 -4.93 -9.59
CA GLY A 214 6.70 -4.73 -10.83
C GLY A 214 6.12 -3.61 -11.69
N LEU A 215 6.74 -3.41 -12.85
CA LEU A 215 6.28 -2.42 -13.81
C LEU A 215 4.98 -2.92 -14.46
N MET A 216 3.91 -2.15 -14.35
CA MET A 216 2.62 -2.50 -14.94
C MET A 216 2.17 -1.46 -15.97
N PRO A 217 2.66 -1.53 -17.22
CA PRO A 217 2.19 -0.68 -18.29
C PRO A 217 0.67 -0.76 -18.43
N GLY A 218 0.03 0.41 -18.55
CA GLY A 218 -1.43 0.53 -18.63
C GLY A 218 -2.14 0.67 -17.29
N SER A 219 -1.44 0.53 -16.16
CA SER A 219 -1.98 0.84 -14.84
C SER A 219 -2.25 2.33 -14.65
N GLY A 220 -3.11 2.67 -13.69
CA GLY A 220 -3.45 4.06 -13.33
C GLY A 220 -2.34 4.83 -12.62
N LEU A 221 -1.12 4.30 -12.52
CA LEU A 221 0.02 5.01 -11.92
C LEU A 221 0.44 6.20 -12.79
N ALA A 222 0.33 6.07 -14.12
CA ALA A 222 0.67 7.14 -15.06
C ALA A 222 -0.43 8.22 -15.22
N ARG A 223 -1.44 8.25 -14.34
CA ARG A 223 -2.63 9.11 -14.52
C ARG A 223 -2.29 10.60 -14.52
N GLU A 224 -1.25 11.02 -13.81
CA GLU A 224 -0.83 12.43 -13.71
C GLU A 224 0.28 12.81 -14.71
N TYR A 225 0.71 11.87 -15.58
CA TYR A 225 1.68 12.17 -16.64
C TYR A 225 1.01 12.90 -17.82
N GLY A 226 1.83 13.59 -18.62
CA GLY A 226 1.39 14.28 -19.83
C GLY A 226 0.68 13.38 -20.85
N PRO A 227 -0.16 13.94 -21.73
CA PRO A 227 -1.09 13.18 -22.58
C PRO A 227 -0.40 12.17 -23.51
N VAL A 228 0.80 12.50 -24.02
CA VAL A 228 1.58 11.63 -24.91
C VAL A 228 2.07 10.37 -24.18
N PHE A 229 2.68 10.54 -23.00
CA PHE A 229 3.13 9.41 -22.19
C PHE A 229 1.96 8.57 -21.70
N ARG A 230 0.87 9.21 -21.26
CA ARG A 230 -0.37 8.53 -20.85
C ARG A 230 -0.94 7.67 -21.98
N PHE A 231 -0.97 8.17 -23.22
CA PHE A 231 -1.41 7.41 -24.39
C PHE A 231 -0.52 6.19 -24.65
N ALA A 232 0.80 6.38 -24.69
CA ALA A 232 1.74 5.27 -24.88
C ALA A 232 1.62 4.22 -23.77
N TRP A 233 1.46 4.66 -22.52
CA TRP A 233 1.29 3.80 -21.35
C TRP A 233 0.01 2.97 -21.39
N HIS A 234 -1.12 3.53 -21.83
CA HIS A 234 -2.38 2.77 -21.88
C HIS A 234 -2.61 1.99 -23.17
N LYS A 235 -2.02 2.40 -24.30
CA LYS A 235 -2.37 1.83 -25.62
C LYS A 235 -1.25 1.06 -26.32
N VAL A 236 0.00 1.39 -26.02
CA VAL A 236 1.17 0.86 -26.75
C VAL A 236 1.94 -0.14 -25.89
N MET A 237 2.41 0.29 -24.71
CA MET A 237 3.28 -0.53 -23.85
C MET A 237 2.66 -1.85 -23.34
N PRO A 238 1.35 -1.95 -23.05
CA PRO A 238 0.72 -3.22 -22.68
C PRO A 238 0.82 -4.28 -23.79
N LYS A 239 0.78 -3.87 -25.07
CA LYS A 239 0.90 -4.78 -26.22
C LYS A 239 2.34 -5.25 -26.43
N MET A 240 3.31 -4.49 -25.94
CA MET A 240 4.75 -4.80 -26.04
C MET A 240 5.28 -5.54 -24.81
N THR A 241 4.45 -5.83 -23.80
CA THR A 241 4.89 -6.44 -22.53
C THR A 241 5.75 -7.70 -22.70
N PRO A 242 5.45 -8.67 -23.60
CA PRO A 242 6.31 -9.84 -23.79
C PRO A 242 7.72 -9.49 -24.26
N VAL A 243 7.86 -8.48 -25.11
CA VAL A 243 9.15 -8.00 -25.62
C VAL A 243 9.90 -7.22 -24.54
N LEU A 244 9.20 -6.34 -23.81
CA LEU A 244 9.79 -5.56 -22.72
C LEU A 244 10.33 -6.45 -21.60
N ARG A 245 9.63 -7.56 -21.28
CA ARG A 245 10.07 -8.56 -20.29
C ARG A 245 11.44 -9.14 -20.62
N VAL A 246 11.67 -9.41 -21.90
CA VAL A 246 12.92 -10.02 -22.39
C VAL A 246 14.04 -8.99 -22.48
N LEU A 247 13.72 -7.75 -22.90
CA LEU A 247 14.73 -6.72 -23.19
C LEU A 247 15.15 -5.87 -22.00
N PHE A 248 14.28 -5.67 -20.99
CA PHE A 248 14.54 -4.72 -19.90
C PHE A 248 14.57 -5.39 -18.54
N THR A 249 13.45 -5.98 -18.11
CA THR A 249 13.37 -6.67 -16.82
C THR A 249 12.26 -7.72 -16.86
N PRO A 250 12.46 -8.91 -16.27
CA PRO A 250 11.39 -9.90 -16.15
C PRO A 250 10.24 -9.42 -15.25
N ASN A 251 10.46 -8.39 -14.43
CA ASN A 251 9.49 -7.84 -13.48
C ASN A 251 8.52 -6.82 -14.13
N ILE A 252 7.96 -7.17 -15.29
CA ILE A 252 6.91 -6.40 -15.96
C ILE A 252 5.66 -7.26 -16.01
N HIS A 253 4.53 -6.77 -15.53
CA HIS A 253 3.34 -7.59 -15.31
C HIS A 253 2.06 -6.92 -15.79
N LYS A 254 1.07 -7.74 -16.15
CA LYS A 254 -0.31 -7.27 -16.30
C LYS A 254 -0.86 -6.99 -14.90
N PRO A 255 -1.76 -6.00 -14.74
CA PRO A 255 -2.40 -5.75 -13.46
C PRO A 255 -3.08 -6.98 -12.83
N SER A 256 -3.59 -7.90 -13.66
CA SER A 256 -4.17 -9.17 -13.19
C SER A 256 -3.16 -10.14 -12.60
N GLU A 257 -1.96 -10.22 -13.17
CA GLU A 257 -0.88 -11.09 -12.69
C GLU A 257 -0.35 -10.56 -11.35
N SER A 258 0.01 -9.28 -11.27
CA SER A 258 0.45 -8.66 -10.01
C SER A 258 -0.66 -8.62 -8.96
N GLY A 259 -1.93 -8.48 -9.38
CA GLY A 259 -3.08 -8.54 -8.47
C GLY A 259 -3.19 -9.90 -7.78
N ALA A 260 -3.06 -10.99 -8.54
CA ALA A 260 -3.05 -12.33 -7.96
C ALA A 260 -1.85 -12.55 -7.02
N LEU A 261 -0.68 -11.97 -7.33
CA LEU A 261 0.52 -12.05 -6.49
C LEU A 261 0.41 -11.21 -5.20
N LEU A 262 -0.23 -10.04 -5.28
CA LEU A 262 -0.56 -9.24 -4.10
C LEU A 262 -1.57 -9.98 -3.21
N ALA A 263 -2.61 -10.58 -3.80
CA ALA A 263 -3.56 -11.43 -3.08
C ALA A 263 -2.84 -12.60 -2.41
N ARG A 264 -1.94 -13.29 -3.11
CA ARG A 264 -1.12 -14.39 -2.56
C ARG A 264 -0.38 -13.97 -1.27
N CYS A 265 0.20 -12.77 -1.24
CA CYS A 265 0.85 -12.25 -0.02
C CYS A 265 -0.10 -12.15 1.17
N ALA A 266 -1.37 -11.82 0.91
CA ALA A 266 -2.39 -11.65 1.93
C ALA A 266 -3.04 -12.96 2.39
N ILE A 267 -3.20 -13.96 1.51
CA ILE A 267 -4.06 -15.14 1.80
C ILE A 267 -3.38 -16.51 1.66
N SER A 268 -2.17 -16.62 1.10
CA SER A 268 -1.57 -17.93 0.85
C SER A 268 -1.09 -18.63 2.12
N ASP A 269 -1.48 -19.89 2.35
CA ASP A 269 -0.97 -20.69 3.48
C ASP A 269 0.56 -20.85 3.48
N LYS A 270 1.19 -20.83 2.29
CA LYS A 270 2.66 -20.90 2.16
C LYS A 270 3.39 -19.72 2.81
N LEU A 271 2.68 -18.62 3.07
CA LEU A 271 3.19 -17.42 3.72
C LEU A 271 2.64 -17.23 5.14
N ALA A 272 2.01 -18.25 5.72
CA ALA A 272 1.58 -18.20 7.11
C ALA A 272 2.79 -17.99 8.04
N GLY A 273 2.69 -17.00 8.94
CA GLY A 273 3.76 -16.64 9.87
C GLY A 273 4.96 -15.92 9.23
N VAL A 274 5.02 -15.79 7.89
CA VAL A 274 6.10 -15.05 7.23
C VAL A 274 5.89 -13.56 7.44
N SER A 275 6.87 -12.87 8.02
CA SER A 275 6.81 -11.46 8.40
C SER A 275 8.17 -10.79 8.18
N GLY A 276 8.17 -9.48 7.98
CA GLY A 276 9.37 -8.68 7.75
C GLY A 276 10.06 -8.94 6.42
N LYS A 277 9.34 -9.48 5.42
CA LYS A 277 9.91 -9.86 4.12
C LYS A 277 9.48 -8.91 3.01
N TYR A 278 10.26 -8.91 1.93
CA TYR A 278 9.99 -8.17 0.71
C TYR A 278 9.87 -9.14 -0.47
N PHE A 279 8.77 -9.03 -1.22
CA PHE A 279 8.45 -9.95 -2.30
C PHE A 279 8.42 -9.25 -3.66
N GLU A 280 9.04 -9.87 -4.65
CA GLU A 280 8.86 -9.58 -6.07
C GLU A 280 8.26 -10.83 -6.73
N GLY A 281 7.04 -10.70 -7.26
CA GLY A 281 6.30 -11.85 -7.72
C GLY A 281 6.08 -12.89 -6.62
N GLU A 282 6.56 -14.12 -6.83
CA GLU A 282 6.47 -15.18 -5.82
C GLU A 282 7.70 -15.26 -4.90
N LYS A 283 8.78 -14.55 -5.24
CA LYS A 283 10.10 -14.71 -4.62
C LYS A 283 10.29 -13.70 -3.49
N GLU A 284 10.81 -14.17 -2.37
CA GLU A 284 11.44 -13.28 -1.37
C GLU A 284 12.73 -12.73 -1.99
N ILE A 285 12.91 -11.42 -1.93
CA ILE A 285 14.08 -10.71 -2.43
C ILE A 285 14.65 -9.78 -1.35
N LYS A 286 15.89 -9.34 -1.54
CA LYS A 286 16.49 -8.29 -0.71
C LYS A 286 16.00 -6.92 -1.19
N SER A 287 15.88 -5.99 -0.27
CA SER A 287 15.66 -4.57 -0.55
C SER A 287 16.97 -3.80 -0.59
N SER A 288 16.90 -2.51 -0.87
CA SER A 288 18.07 -1.63 -0.94
C SER A 288 18.85 -1.59 0.40
N SER A 289 20.17 -1.39 0.33
CA SER A 289 21.01 -1.32 1.54
C SER A 289 20.54 -0.24 2.52
N ALA A 290 20.08 0.91 2.00
CA ALA A 290 19.55 2.02 2.79
C ALA A 290 18.30 1.66 3.60
N SER A 291 17.56 0.62 3.18
CA SER A 291 16.35 0.18 3.89
C SER A 291 16.64 -0.64 5.15
N TYR A 292 17.89 -1.04 5.41
CA TYR A 292 18.29 -1.80 6.60
C TYR A 292 18.90 -0.93 7.72
N ASP A 293 18.76 0.39 7.62
CA ASP A 293 19.24 1.32 8.65
C ASP A 293 18.19 1.52 9.73
N GLU A 294 18.36 0.84 10.87
CA GLU A 294 17.44 0.89 12.02
C GLU A 294 17.21 2.31 12.55
N LYS A 295 18.20 3.21 12.46
CA LYS A 295 18.01 4.61 12.88
C LYS A 295 16.99 5.33 12.03
N LYS A 296 16.93 5.01 10.72
CA LYS A 296 15.92 5.55 9.81
C LYS A 296 14.56 4.91 10.03
N TRP A 297 14.50 3.67 10.52
CA TRP A 297 13.26 3.04 10.94
C TRP A 297 12.66 3.79 12.12
N ASP A 298 13.48 4.11 13.12
CA ASP A 298 13.05 4.84 14.31
C ASP A 298 12.65 6.28 13.98
N ASP A 299 13.44 7.02 13.18
CA ASP A 299 13.09 8.37 12.71
C ASP A 299 11.73 8.36 11.98
N LEU A 300 11.55 7.43 11.02
CA LEU A 300 10.29 7.29 10.31
C LEU A 300 9.13 6.94 11.23
N TRP A 301 9.36 6.01 12.16
CA TRP A 301 8.31 5.54 13.06
C TRP A 301 7.85 6.63 14.01
N GLU A 302 8.78 7.24 14.74
CA GLU A 302 8.49 8.25 15.75
C GLU A 302 7.81 9.47 15.13
N TRP A 303 8.34 9.95 14.00
CA TRP A 303 7.73 11.05 13.27
C TRP A 303 6.30 10.70 12.83
N THR A 304 6.11 9.52 12.24
CA THR A 304 4.78 9.11 11.72
C THR A 304 3.77 8.97 12.85
N VAL A 305 4.13 8.28 13.95
CA VAL A 305 3.22 8.11 15.10
C VAL A 305 2.85 9.47 15.70
N LYS A 306 3.83 10.35 15.89
CA LYS A 306 3.60 11.68 16.45
C LYS A 306 2.75 12.56 15.54
N TYR A 307 2.98 12.52 14.23
CA TYR A 307 2.20 13.27 13.26
C TYR A 307 0.76 12.76 13.16
N CYS A 308 0.58 11.43 13.23
CA CYS A 308 -0.73 10.80 13.11
C CYS A 308 -1.60 10.98 14.36
N ALA A 309 -1.00 10.95 15.56
CA ALA A 309 -1.73 11.02 16.82
C ALA A 309 -2.28 12.43 17.12
N GLN A 310 -3.45 12.50 17.75
CA GLN A 310 -4.10 13.74 18.17
C GLN A 310 -3.55 14.26 19.51
N ASP A 311 -3.03 13.35 20.34
CA ASP A 311 -2.47 13.63 21.66
C ASP A 311 -1.54 12.49 22.11
N GLU A 312 -0.87 12.69 23.26
CA GLU A 312 0.06 11.72 23.85
C GLU A 312 -0.61 10.40 24.27
N THR A 313 -1.91 10.42 24.55
CA THR A 313 -2.65 9.19 24.88
C THR A 313 -2.80 8.32 23.63
N GLU A 314 -3.10 8.93 22.49
CA GLU A 314 -3.16 8.24 21.21
C GLU A 314 -1.77 7.78 20.73
N VAL A 315 -0.70 8.55 21.01
CA VAL A 315 0.69 8.08 20.78
C VAL A 315 0.95 6.79 21.56
N ALA A 316 0.67 6.79 22.87
CA ALA A 316 0.86 5.62 23.70
C ALA A 316 0.04 4.42 23.19
N ARG A 317 -1.18 4.68 22.72
CA ARG A 317 -2.04 3.67 22.11
C ARG A 317 -1.44 3.07 20.84
N PHE A 318 -0.99 3.92 19.91
CA PHE A 318 -0.38 3.49 18.66
C PHE A 318 0.89 2.67 18.88
N VAL A 319 1.70 3.05 19.86
CA VAL A 319 2.93 2.32 20.26
C VAL A 319 2.61 0.98 20.93
N ALA A 320 1.48 0.88 21.62
CA ALA A 320 1.05 -0.35 22.28
C ALA A 320 0.22 -1.30 21.38
N PHE A 321 -0.16 -0.87 20.19
CA PHE A 321 -1.03 -1.64 19.27
C PHE A 321 -2.38 -2.04 19.90
N ASN A 322 -3.05 -1.10 20.58
CA ASN A 322 -4.34 -1.31 21.24
C ASN A 322 -5.45 -0.33 20.80
#